data_AF-A0A1G0YW49-F1
#
_entry.id   AF-A0A1G0YW49-F1
#
_cell.length_a   1.000
_cell.length_b   1.000
_cell.length_c   1.000
_cell.angle_alpha   90.00
_cell.angle_beta   90.00
_cell.angle_gamma   90.00
#
_symmetry.space_group_name_H-M   'P 1'
#
loop_
_entity.id
_entity.type
_entity.pdbx_description
1 polymer ?
#
loop_
_entity_poly.entity_id
_entity_poly.type
_entity_poly.pdbx_seq_one_letter_code
_entity_poly.pdbx_strand_id
1 'polypeptide(L)' 'MPTVRVKEGENPEYALRRFKRSCEKAGLLTELRRREFYEKPTAVRKRKAAAAVKRHLKKTSRVMANRPERRRRRA' A
#
# COMPACT_ATOMS: atom_id res chain seq x y z
N MET A 1 -3.97 -4.64 -14.52
CA MET A 1 -3.61 -3.21 -14.68
C MET A 1 -4.72 -2.33 -14.11
N PRO A 2 -4.43 -1.17 -13.50
CA PRO A 2 -5.43 -0.30 -12.89
C PRO A 2 -6.27 0.43 -13.95
N THR A 3 -7.58 0.40 -13.79
CA THR A 3 -8.54 1.11 -14.65
C THR A 3 -9.29 2.15 -13.83
N VAL A 4 -9.26 3.42 -14.23
CA VAL A 4 -10.02 4.51 -13.61
C VAL A 4 -10.97 5.08 -14.65
N ARG A 5 -12.28 5.00 -14.38
CA ARG A 5 -13.30 5.65 -15.20
C ARG A 5 -13.55 7.06 -14.66
N VAL A 6 -13.49 8.06 -15.52
CA VAL A 6 -13.77 9.46 -15.21
C VAL A 6 -15.22 9.75 -15.57
N LYS A 7 -15.96 10.46 -14.70
CA LYS A 7 -17.34 10.90 -14.99
C LYS A 7 -17.34 12.34 -15.51
N GLU A 8 -18.33 12.69 -16.33
CA GLU A 8 -18.53 14.06 -16.80
C GLU A 8 -18.81 14.99 -15.60
N GLY A 9 -17.99 16.04 -15.43
CA GLY A 9 -18.03 16.96 -14.29
C GLY A 9 -16.96 16.72 -13.20
N GLU A 10 -16.13 15.68 -13.30
CA GLU A 10 -14.98 15.53 -12.39
C GLU A 10 -13.83 16.47 -12.78
N ASN A 11 -13.20 17.11 -11.78
CA ASN A 11 -11.96 17.86 -12.01
C ASN A 11 -10.85 16.86 -12.44
N PRO A 12 -10.20 17.06 -13.61
CA PRO A 12 -9.21 16.13 -14.16
C PRO A 12 -8.04 15.84 -13.20
N GLU A 13 -7.66 16.83 -12.37
CA GLU A 13 -6.62 16.69 -11.35
C GLU A 13 -6.94 15.54 -10.35
N TYR A 14 -8.21 15.41 -9.98
CA TYR A 14 -8.66 14.42 -9.01
C TYR A 14 -8.64 13.00 -9.60
N ALA A 15 -9.03 12.87 -10.87
CA ALA A 15 -8.96 11.62 -11.61
C ALA A 15 -7.50 11.12 -11.72
N LEU A 16 -6.56 12.01 -12.05
CA LEU A 16 -5.13 11.70 -12.09
C LEU A 16 -4.60 11.23 -10.74
N ARG A 17 -5.02 11.88 -9.63
CA ARG A 17 -4.63 11.46 -8.29
C ARG A 17 -5.16 10.07 -7.94
N ARG A 18 -6.39 9.75 -8.33
CA ARG A 18 -7.01 8.43 -8.15
C ARG A 18 -6.28 7.35 -8.96
N PHE A 19 -5.85 7.68 -10.18
CA PHE A 19 -5.04 6.82 -11.02
C PHE A 19 -3.67 6.54 -10.43
N LYS A 20 -2.92 7.58 -10.00
CA LYS A 20 -1.62 7.43 -9.32
C LYS A 20 -1.71 6.50 -8.11
N ARG A 21 -2.70 6.71 -7.24
CA ARG A 21 -2.96 5.82 -6.09
C ARG A 21 -3.29 4.38 -6.50
N SER A 22 -4.00 4.18 -7.61
CA SER A 22 -4.34 2.85 -8.11
C SER A 22 -3.11 2.13 -8.67
N CYS A 23 -2.21 2.83 -9.35
CA CYS A 23 -0.91 2.31 -9.79
C CYS A 23 0.00 1.94 -8.61
N GLU A 24 0.05 2.78 -7.58
CA GLU A 24 0.79 2.53 -6.34
C GLU A 24 0.22 1.32 -5.58
N LYS A 25 -1.11 1.24 -5.46
CA LYS A 25 -1.80 0.11 -4.81
C LYS A 25 -1.59 -1.20 -5.55
N ALA A 26 -1.60 -1.17 -6.87
CA ALA A 26 -1.28 -2.33 -7.71
C ALA A 26 0.20 -2.74 -7.58
N GLY A 27 1.07 -1.87 -7.09
CA GLY A 27 2.48 -2.16 -6.89
C GLY A 27 3.28 -2.23 -8.19
N LEU A 28 2.79 -1.62 -9.27
CA LEU A 28 3.40 -1.70 -10.61
C LEU A 28 4.88 -1.28 -10.60
N LEU A 29 5.22 -0.17 -9.94
CA LEU A 29 6.61 0.30 -9.83
C LEU A 29 7.48 -0.67 -9.03
N THR A 30 6.92 -1.27 -7.98
CA THR A 30 7.65 -2.27 -7.20
C THR A 30 7.85 -3.56 -7.98
N GLU A 31 6.95 -3.91 -8.88
CA GLU A 31 7.09 -5.07 -9.74
C GLU A 31 8.12 -4.85 -10.85
N LEU A 32 8.12 -3.66 -11.45
CA LEU A 32 9.08 -3.27 -12.48
C LEU A 32 10.51 -3.36 -11.94
N ARG A 33 10.78 -2.77 -10.77
CA ARG A 33 12.08 -2.85 -10.09
C ARG A 33 12.51 -4.26 -9.69
N ARG A 34 11.57 -5.20 -9.56
CA ARG A 34 11.87 -6.61 -9.27
C ARG A 34 12.21 -7.41 -10.52
N ARG A 35 11.73 -6.96 -11.68
CA ARG A 35 11.93 -7.62 -12.99
C ARG A 35 13.16 -7.09 -13.73
N GLU A 36 13.70 -5.93 -13.33
CA GLU A 36 14.92 -5.32 -13.89
C GLU A 36 16.15 -6.25 -13.87
N PHE A 37 16.25 -7.13 -12.86
CA PHE A 37 17.37 -8.06 -12.73
C PHE A 37 16.89 -9.43 -12.25
N TYR A 38 17.63 -10.49 -12.62
CA TYR A 38 17.39 -11.81 -12.09
C TYR A 38 17.67 -11.82 -10.58
N GLU A 39 16.66 -12.18 -9.81
CA GLU A 39 16.82 -12.43 -8.38
C GLU A 39 16.84 -13.94 -8.13
N LYS A 40 17.93 -14.42 -7.50
CA LYS A 40 18.02 -15.82 -7.05
C LYS A 40 16.79 -16.18 -6.18
N PRO A 41 16.23 -17.39 -6.31
CA PRO A 41 15.03 -17.80 -5.56
C PRO A 41 15.13 -17.60 -4.04
N THR A 42 16.33 -17.73 -3.46
CA THR A 42 16.59 -17.50 -2.04
C THR A 42 16.43 -16.03 -1.64
N ALA A 43 16.91 -15.10 -2.47
CA ALA A 43 16.74 -13.66 -2.27
C ALA A 43 15.26 -13.26 -2.40
N VAL A 44 14.52 -13.84 -3.36
CA VAL A 44 13.05 -13.65 -3.49
C VAL A 44 12.34 -14.02 -2.20
N ARG A 45 12.67 -15.19 -1.61
CA ARG A 45 12.08 -15.67 -0.34
C ARG A 45 12.39 -14.72 0.82
N LYS A 46 13.66 -14.32 0.98
CA LYS A 46 14.08 -13.37 2.03
C LYS A 46 13.36 -12.02 1.90
N ARG A 47 13.26 -11.48 0.68
CA ARG A 47 12.57 -10.22 0.40
C ARG A 47 11.08 -10.29 0.74
N LYS A 48 10.41 -11.39 0.36
CA LYS A 48 8.98 -11.61 0.66
C LYS A 48 8.73 -11.69 2.17
N ALA A 49 9.58 -12.40 2.90
CA ALA A 49 9.48 -12.50 4.36
C ALA A 49 9.65 -11.13 5.04
N ALA A 50 10.69 -10.38 4.68
CA ALA A 50 10.93 -9.04 5.21
C ALA A 50 9.76 -8.07 4.91
N ALA A 51 9.20 -8.14 3.70
CA ALA A 51 8.05 -7.33 3.32
C ALA A 51 6.78 -7.69 4.13
N ALA A 52 6.56 -8.96 4.44
CA ALA A 52 5.44 -9.41 5.26
C ALA A 52 5.57 -8.92 6.71
N VAL A 53 6.76 -9.04 7.30
CA VAL A 53 7.06 -8.54 8.66
C VAL A 53 6.83 -7.02 8.73
N LYS A 54 7.38 -6.26 7.77
CA LYS A 54 7.19 -4.80 7.71
C LYS A 54 5.72 -4.41 7.59
N ARG A 55 4.93 -5.14 6.78
CA ARG A 55 3.48 -4.91 6.64
C ARG A 55 2.74 -5.21 7.94
N HIS A 56 3.10 -6.28 8.65
CA HIS A 56 2.51 -6.65 9.93
C HIS A 56 2.78 -5.57 10.99
N LEU A 57 4.05 -5.15 11.13
CA LEU A 57 4.45 -4.08 12.06
C LEU A 57 3.73 -2.75 11.78
N LYS A 58 3.57 -2.39 10.50
CA LYS A 58 2.80 -1.18 10.13
C LYS A 58 1.31 -1.31 10.45
N LYS A 59 0.75 -2.53 10.34
CA LYS A 59 -0.66 -2.79 10.68
C LYS A 59 -0.85 -2.70 12.20
N THR A 60 0.01 -3.34 12.99
CA THR A 60 -0.10 -3.32 14.45
C THR A 60 0.07 -1.91 15.01
N SER A 61 1.06 -1.14 14.52
CA SER A 61 1.25 0.25 14.95
C SER A 61 0.03 1.13 14.64
N ARG A 62 -0.57 0.98 13.45
CA ARG A 62 -1.79 1.71 13.07
C ARG A 62 -2.99 1.32 13.94
N VAL A 63 -3.14 0.04 14.28
CA VAL A 63 -4.21 -0.42 15.19
C VAL A 63 -4.02 0.12 16.61
N MET A 64 -2.78 0.17 17.10
CA MET A 64 -2.47 0.77 18.40
C MET A 64 -2.74 2.27 18.42
N ALA A 65 -2.33 3.00 17.37
CA ALA A 65 -2.54 4.44 17.27
C ALA A 65 -4.02 4.83 17.12
N ASN A 66 -4.81 4.01 16.43
CA ASN A 66 -6.25 4.23 16.25
C ASN A 66 -7.11 3.57 17.33
N ARG A 67 -6.50 3.02 18.40
CA ARG A 67 -7.28 2.47 19.51
C ARG A 67 -7.96 3.66 20.19
N PRO A 68 -9.29 3.78 20.15
CA PRO A 68 -9.96 4.82 20.90
C PRO A 68 -9.57 4.59 22.35
N GLU A 69 -9.04 5.63 22.99
CA GLU A 69 -8.80 5.63 24.42
C GLU A 69 -10.12 5.20 25.05
N ARG A 70 -10.18 3.95 25.56
CA ARG A 70 -11.36 3.46 26.27
C ARG A 70 -11.60 4.49 27.33
N ARG A 71 -12.64 5.32 27.13
CA ARG A 71 -13.28 6.23 28.10
C ARG A 71 -12.49 6.16 29.40
N ARG A 72 -11.43 6.96 29.52
CA ARG A 72 -10.74 7.07 30.80
C ARG A 72 -11.78 7.64 31.74
N ARG A 73 -12.45 6.71 32.43
CA ARG A 73 -13.14 6.84 33.70
C ARG A 73 -14.01 8.09 33.76
N ARG A 74 -15.19 8.02 33.13
CA ARG A 74 -16.36 8.68 33.72
C ARG A 74 -16.72 7.86 34.96
N ALA A 75 -16.19 8.28 36.10
CA ALA A 75 -16.68 8.00 37.44
C ALA A 75 -16.54 9.32 38.20
#